data_AF-A0A9D7VJK7-F1
#
_entry.id   AF-A0A9D7VJK7-F1
#
_cell.length_a   1.000
_cell.length_b   1.000
_cell.length_c   1.000
_cell.angle_alpha   90.00
_cell.angle_beta   90.00
_cell.angle_gamma   90.00
#
_symmetry.space_group_name_H-M   'P 1'
#
loop_
_entity.id
_entity.type
_entity.pdbx_description
1 polymer ?
#
loop_
_entity_poly.entity_id
_entity_poly.type
_entity_poly.pdbx_seq_one_letter_code
_entity_poly.pdbx_strand_id
1 'polypeptide(L)'
;MDWLVPLALILACQIGLILAGVPVFFAFLAVVFGAALFVFPGTVGVTLLSRSLVEGLSRFVLLPIPLFLMIGHLLVESGAGARRSPPSAAGSERLETARAS
;
A
#
# COMPACT_ATOMS: atom_id res chain seq x y z
N MET A 1 28.16 -12.60 16.15
CA MET A 1 26.76 -12.56 15.65
C MET A 1 26.50 -11.13 15.23
N ASP A 2 27.13 -10.71 14.14
CA ASP A 2 27.36 -9.29 13.82
C ASP A 2 26.36 -8.76 12.79
N TRP A 3 25.35 -9.53 12.45
CA TRP A 3 24.26 -9.13 11.55
C TRP A 3 23.24 -8.20 12.23
N LEU A 4 23.18 -8.22 13.57
CA LEU A 4 22.25 -7.41 14.35
C LEU A 4 22.59 -5.91 14.24
N VAL A 5 23.88 -5.57 14.16
CA VAL A 5 24.37 -4.19 14.01
C VAL A 5 23.94 -3.56 12.67
N PRO A 6 24.24 -4.15 11.50
CA PRO A 6 23.76 -3.61 10.22
C PRO A 6 22.24 -3.65 10.11
N LEU A 7 21.55 -4.65 10.68
CA LEU A 7 20.09 -4.65 10.71
C LEU A 7 19.52 -3.46 11.50
N ALA A 8 20.02 -3.23 12.72
CA ALA A 8 19.60 -2.12 13.55
C ALA A 8 19.89 -0.77 12.87
N LEU A 9 21.05 -0.65 12.20
CA LEU A 9 21.42 0.55 11.45
C LEU A 9 20.45 0.82 10.28
N ILE A 10 20.11 -0.22 9.50
CA ILE A 10 19.17 -0.11 8.37
C ILE A 10 17.78 0.30 8.88
N LEU A 11 17.29 -0.33 9.95
CA LEU A 11 16.00 0.01 10.57
C LEU A 11 15.98 1.44 11.13
N ALA A 12 17.03 1.83 11.87
CA ALA A 12 17.13 3.17 12.43
C ALA A 12 17.17 4.24 11.34
N CYS A 13 17.94 4.01 10.26
CA CYS A 13 17.97 4.90 9.10
C CYS A 13 16.59 5.00 8.44
N GLN A 14 15.92 3.87 8.23
CA GLN A 14 14.59 3.84 7.63
C GLN A 14 13.56 4.63 8.44
N ILE A 15 13.52 4.41 9.75
CA ILE A 15 12.60 5.12 10.66
C ILE A 15 12.97 6.60 10.69
N GLY A 16 14.25 6.94 10.74
CA GLY A 16 14.73 8.33 10.71
C GLY A 16 14.28 9.10 9.47
N LEU A 17 14.37 8.50 8.28
CA LEU A 17 13.91 9.14 7.04
C LEU A 17 12.38 9.32 7.01
N ILE A 18 11.63 8.35 7.53
CA ILE A 18 10.15 8.46 7.61
C ILE A 18 9.77 9.57 8.60
N LEU A 19 10.46 9.66 9.74
CA LEU A 19 10.23 10.71 10.74
C LEU A 19 10.58 12.11 10.22
N ALA A 20 11.53 12.21 9.30
CA ALA A 20 11.87 13.44 8.59
C ALA A 20 10.80 13.88 7.56
N GLY A 21 9.73 13.11 7.36
CA GLY A 21 8.64 13.44 6.45
C GLY A 21 8.90 13.04 4.99
N VAL A 22 9.96 12.28 4.71
CA VAL A 22 10.20 11.74 3.37
C VAL A 22 9.11 10.70 3.05
N PRO A 23 8.48 10.73 1.87
CA PRO A 23 7.51 9.70 1.50
C PRO A 23 8.14 8.31 1.60
N VAL A 24 7.40 7.36 2.18
CA VAL A 24 7.89 6.02 2.56
C VAL A 24 8.62 5.33 1.41
N PHE A 25 8.15 5.47 0.17
CA PHE A 25 8.79 4.89 -1.01
C PHE A 25 10.23 5.40 -1.25
N PHE A 26 10.44 6.72 -1.18
CA PHE A 26 11.77 7.30 -1.39
C PHE A 26 12.71 6.94 -0.25
N ALA A 27 12.21 6.95 0.99
CA ALA A 27 12.98 6.53 2.14
C ALA A 27 13.43 5.07 2.00
N PHE A 28 12.52 4.19 1.60
CA PHE A 28 12.80 2.78 1.36
C PHE A 28 13.83 2.56 0.26
N LEU A 29 13.65 3.23 -0.89
CA LEU A 29 14.57 3.10 -2.01
C LEU A 29 16.00 3.54 -1.65
N ALA A 30 16.14 4.69 -0.99
CA ALA A 30 17.43 5.23 -0.58
C ALA A 30 18.16 4.31 0.42
N VAL A 31 17.44 3.82 1.44
CA VAL A 31 18.01 2.94 2.47
C VAL A 31 18.42 1.59 1.89
N VAL A 32 17.60 0.99 1.02
CA VAL A 32 17.90 -0.30 0.40
C VAL A 32 19.11 -0.20 -0.54
N PHE A 33 19.21 0.86 -1.35
CA PHE A 33 20.39 1.10 -2.18
C PHE A 33 21.66 1.37 -1.35
N GLY A 34 21.56 2.20 -0.31
CA GLY A 34 22.66 2.48 0.60
C GLY A 34 23.14 1.22 1.34
N ALA A 35 22.20 0.40 1.82
CA ALA A 35 22.50 -0.88 2.47
C ALA A 35 23.16 -1.87 1.51
N ALA A 36 22.72 -1.94 0.26
CA ALA A 36 23.33 -2.82 -0.75
C ALA A 36 24.81 -2.49 -1.01
N LEU A 37 25.18 -1.21 -0.98
CA LEU A 37 26.57 -0.75 -1.15
C LEU A 37 27.41 -0.88 0.13
N PHE A 38 26.79 -0.70 1.30
CA PHE A 38 27.51 -0.71 2.58
C PHE A 38 27.73 -2.12 3.14
N VAL A 39 26.75 -3.01 2.98
CA VAL A 39 26.76 -4.35 3.60
C VAL A 39 27.48 -5.39 2.74
N PHE A 40 27.39 -5.26 1.41
CA PHE A 40 27.98 -6.22 0.49
C PHE A 40 29.23 -5.63 -0.19
N PRO A 41 30.38 -6.33 -0.17
CA PRO A 41 31.56 -5.88 -0.89
C PRO A 41 31.36 -5.97 -2.42
N GLY A 42 31.79 -4.92 -3.13
CA GLY A 42 31.80 -4.88 -4.60
C GLY A 42 30.41 -4.75 -5.24
N THR A 43 30.21 -5.42 -6.37
CA THR A 43 28.98 -5.33 -7.19
C THR A 43 27.91 -6.35 -6.78
N VAL A 44 28.20 -7.21 -5.80
CA VAL A 44 27.33 -8.32 -5.39
C VAL A 44 26.02 -7.79 -4.82
N GLY A 45 26.07 -6.75 -3.97
CA GLY A 45 24.88 -6.16 -3.37
C GLY A 45 23.92 -5.58 -4.40
N VAL A 46 24.44 -4.90 -5.42
CA VAL A 46 23.62 -4.30 -6.50
C VAL A 46 23.02 -5.37 -7.40
N THR A 47 23.77 -6.44 -7.71
CA THR A 47 23.27 -7.58 -8.49
C THR A 47 22.18 -8.35 -7.73
N LEU A 48 22.35 -8.52 -6.42
CA LEU A 48 21.34 -9.14 -5.57
C LEU A 48 20.08 -8.27 -5.50
N LEU A 49 20.26 -6.96 -5.31
CA LEU A 49 19.18 -5.98 -5.27
C LEU A 49 18.37 -5.97 -6.57
N SER A 50 19.02 -5.94 -7.74
CA SER A 50 18.32 -5.93 -9.03
C SER A 50 17.48 -7.19 -9.23
N ARG A 51 18.01 -8.36 -8.85
CA ARG A 51 17.27 -9.63 -8.91
C ARG A 51 16.08 -9.63 -7.96
N SER A 52 16.26 -9.19 -6.72
CA SER A 52 15.18 -9.09 -5.74
C SER A 52 14.08 -8.09 -6.14
N LEU A 53 14.44 -6.99 -6.81
CA LEU A 53 13.48 -6.03 -7.34
C LEU A 53 12.63 -6.63 -8.47
N VAL A 54 13.25 -7.29 -9.45
CA VAL A 54 12.53 -7.92 -10.57
C VAL A 54 11.62 -9.05 -10.08
N GLU A 55 12.11 -9.88 -9.16
CA GLU A 55 11.32 -10.95 -8.56
C GLU A 55 10.16 -10.41 -7.70
N GLY A 56 10.40 -9.31 -6.99
CA GLY A 56 9.40 -8.59 -6.21
C GLY A 56 8.30 -8.00 -7.10
N LEU A 57 8.64 -7.36 -8.21
CA LEU A 57 7.67 -6.81 -9.17
C LEU A 57 6.74 -7.89 -9.73
N SER A 58 7.31 -9.04 -10.11
CA SER A 58 6.51 -10.18 -10.60
C SER A 58 5.51 -10.67 -9.56
N ARG A 59 5.84 -10.65 -8.26
CA ARG A 59 4.92 -11.03 -7.18
C ARG A 59 3.91 -9.94 -6.84
N PHE A 60 4.34 -8.68 -6.85
CA PHE A 60 3.49 -7.55 -6.53
C PHE A 60 2.40 -7.32 -7.57
N VAL A 61 2.63 -7.60 -8.86
CA VAL A 61 1.59 -7.47 -9.89
C VAL A 61 0.39 -8.41 -9.63
N LEU A 62 0.62 -9.55 -8.97
CA LEU A 62 -0.46 -10.48 -8.60
C LEU A 62 -1.18 -10.12 -7.31
N LEU A 63 -0.68 -9.18 -6.49
CA LEU A 63 -1.32 -8.78 -5.23
C LEU A 63 -2.56 -7.87 -5.38
N PRO A 64 -2.58 -6.89 -6.30
CA PRO A 64 -3.69 -5.98 -6.49
C PRO A 64 -5.00 -6.69 -6.79
N ILE A 65 -4.98 -7.74 -7.62
CA ILE A 65 -6.21 -8.43 -8.03
C ILE A 65 -6.91 -9.07 -6.80
N PRO A 66 -6.25 -9.91 -5.98
CA PRO A 66 -6.79 -10.39 -4.72
C PRO A 66 -7.18 -9.26 -3.77
N LEU A 67 -6.34 -8.24 -3.57
CA LEU A 67 -6.65 -7.12 -2.67
C LEU A 67 -7.91 -6.38 -3.08
N PHE A 68 -8.08 -6.12 -4.38
CA PHE A 68 -9.24 -5.41 -4.90
C PHE A 68 -10.52 -6.23 -4.74
N LEU A 69 -10.45 -7.55 -4.99
CA LEU A 69 -11.55 -8.47 -4.73
C LEU A 69 -11.89 -8.53 -3.23
N MET A 70 -10.88 -8.59 -2.37
CA MET A 70 -11.06 -8.68 -0.91
C MET A 70 -11.66 -7.39 -0.34
N ILE A 71 -11.17 -6.23 -0.76
CA ILE A 71 -11.71 -4.92 -0.39
C ILE A 71 -13.13 -4.77 -0.94
N GLY A 72 -13.39 -5.20 -2.18
CA GLY A 72 -14.74 -5.22 -2.75
C GLY A 72 -15.72 -6.03 -1.91
N HIS A 73 -15.32 -7.24 -1.50
CA HIS A 73 -16.11 -8.09 -0.62
C HIS A 73 -16.36 -7.45 0.75
N LEU A 74 -15.31 -6.91 1.38
CA LEU A 74 -15.41 -6.18 2.66
C LEU A 74 -16.34 -4.97 2.57
N LEU A 75 -16.31 -4.20 1.48
CA LEU A 75 -17.15 -3.02 1.29
C LEU A 75 -18.64 -3.38 1.15
N VAL A 76 -18.94 -4.51 0.50
CA VAL A 76 -20.31 -5.03 0.37
C VAL A 76 -20.79 -5.56 1.73
N GLU A 77 -19.96 -6.33 2.41
CA GLU A 77 -20.31 -6.96 3.70
C GLU A 77 -20.41 -5.94 4.85
N SER A 78 -19.59 -4.89 4.83
CA SER A 78 -19.69 -3.77 5.79
C SER A 78 -20.84 -2.79 5.49
N GLY A 79 -21.53 -2.94 4.36
CA GLY A 79 -22.60 -2.02 3.93
C GLY A 79 -22.12 -0.63 3.51
N ALA A 80 -20.80 -0.37 3.52
CA ALA A 80 -20.20 0.88 3.06
C ALA A 80 -20.36 1.06 1.54
N GLY A 81 -20.37 -0.04 0.77
CA GLY A 81 -20.55 -0.04 -0.68
C GLY A 81 -22.00 0.12 -1.15
N ALA A 82 -23.00 -0.13 -0.29
CA ALA A 82 -24.41 -0.16 -0.67
C ALA A 82 -25.15 1.19 -0.51
N ARG A 83 -24.51 2.22 0.05
CA ARG A 83 -25.21 3.43 0.52
C ARG A 83 -25.21 4.57 -0.49
N ARG A 84 -25.83 4.34 -1.66
CA ARG A 84 -26.62 5.36 -2.37
C ARG A 84 -27.57 4.72 -3.37
N SER A 85 -28.54 3.94 -2.89
CA SER A 85 -29.77 3.77 -3.67
C SER A 85 -30.46 5.15 -3.71
N PRO A 86 -30.71 5.73 -4.90
CA PRO A 86 -31.55 6.92 -4.99
C PRO A 86 -32.92 6.61 -4.37
N PRO A 87 -33.60 7.61 -3.78
CA PRO A 87 -34.93 7.40 -3.22
C PRO A 87 -35.82 6.75 -4.28
N SER A 88 -36.44 5.62 -3.94
CA SER A 88 -37.37 4.93 -4.82
C SER A 88 -38.44 5.94 -5.27
N ALA A 89 -38.68 6.05 -6.57
CA ALA A 89 -39.66 6.97 -7.17
C ALA A 89 -41.07 6.88 -6.55
N ALA A 90 -41.40 5.75 -5.90
CA ALA A 90 -42.63 5.57 -5.14
C ALA A 90 -42.78 6.52 -3.92
N GLY A 91 -41.68 7.12 -3.43
CA GLY A 91 -41.68 8.07 -2.32
C GLY A 91 -41.89 9.52 -2.75
N SER A 92 -41.53 9.89 -3.98
CA SER A 92 -41.68 11.26 -4.48
C SER A 92 -43.12 11.57 -4.89
N GLU A 93 -43.83 10.60 -5.49
CA GLU A 93 -45.23 10.79 -5.89
C GLU A 93 -46.18 10.98 -4.70
N ARG A 94 -45.87 10.35 -3.55
CA ARG A 94 -46.64 10.53 -2.30
C ARG A 94 -46.43 11.90 -1.65
N LEU A 95 -45.29 12.53 -1.91
CA LEU A 95 -44.98 13.87 -1.39
C LEU A 95 -45.55 14.97 -2.29
N GLU A 96 -45.65 14.74 -3.60
CA GLU A 96 -46.31 15.65 -4.52
C GLU A 96 -47.84 15.63 -4.36
N THR A 97 -48.42 14.45 -4.17
CA THR A 97 -49.87 14.32 -3.90
C THR A 97 -50.27 14.90 -2.54
N ALA A 98 -49.42 14.80 -1.51
CA ALA A 98 -49.67 15.41 -0.20
C ALA A 98 -49.43 16.93 -0.16
N ARG A 99 -48.70 17.51 -1.13
CA ARG A 99 -48.55 18.96 -1.29
C ARG A 99 -49.61 19.60 -2.18
N ALA A 100 -50.36 18.78 -2.92
CA ALA A 100 -51.42 19.22 -3.83
C ALA A 100 -52.83 19.18 -3.19
N SER A 101 -52.94 18.77 -1.92
CA SER A 101 -54.16 18.80 -1.10
C SER A 101 -54.06 19.84 0.01
#